data_AF-A0A535A035-F1
#
_entry.id   AF-A0A535A035-F1
#
_cell.length_a   1.000
_cell.length_b   1.000
_cell.length_c   1.000
_cell.angle_alpha   90.00
_cell.angle_beta   90.00
_cell.angle_gamma   90.00
#
_symmetry.space_group_name_H-M   'P 1'
#
loop_
_entity.id
_entity.type
_entity.pdbx_description
1 polymer ?
#
loop_
_entity_poly.entity_id
_entity_poly.type
_entity_poly.pdbx_seq_one_letter_code
_entity_poly.pdbx_strand_id
1 'polypeptide(L)'
;MAPRSAAEVEQALARLQRQRPLDEAGLVFYALGAQLVAVDVEIVVAEKALVPRRVGHRPASLRRRPLCVYWVVSRPGPRRTVRRVAVLASGGLDSGVLIADIAGEAKVFPIYVEAGLAWEDGEKYALRVFLDALNDTNVQPLTSLELPLRRLYGEHWSTTGEGVPDYGAPDSAVYLPGRNVLLIGVTAVWCALHDIGMIAIGSLDANPFPDATPSFLEGYGRLLSRALAHEIEVVAPYGRLQKSDLIARFAALPLHLTLTCMAPREGKHCGACNKCRERQEAFRHAGVEDRTQYA
;
A
#
# COMPACT_ATOMS: atom_id res chain seq x y z
N MET A 1 -0.43 39.38 22.31
CA MET A 1 -1.33 40.36 21.68
C MET A 1 -2.61 40.44 22.49
N ALA A 2 -3.09 41.65 22.83
CA ALA A 2 -4.30 41.84 23.62
C ALA A 2 -5.57 41.31 22.91
N PRO A 3 -6.60 40.85 23.65
CA PRO A 3 -7.84 40.37 23.05
C PRO A 3 -8.60 41.54 22.41
N ARG A 4 -8.94 41.40 21.12
CA ARG A 4 -9.79 42.37 20.41
C ARG A 4 -11.21 42.28 20.94
N SER A 5 -11.85 43.43 21.10
CA SER A 5 -13.24 43.55 21.54
C SER A 5 -14.22 42.98 20.50
N ALA A 6 -15.40 42.54 20.93
CA ALA A 6 -16.42 41.95 20.04
C ALA A 6 -16.79 42.87 18.85
N ALA A 7 -16.78 44.19 19.06
CA ALA A 7 -17.06 45.18 18.03
C ALA A 7 -15.98 45.24 16.93
N GLU A 8 -14.71 45.00 17.28
CA GLU A 8 -13.61 44.98 16.31
C GLU A 8 -13.64 43.72 15.43
N VAL A 9 -14.21 42.62 15.95
CA VAL A 9 -14.40 41.37 15.21
C VAL A 9 -15.58 41.48 14.23
N GLU A 10 -16.70 42.08 14.65
CA GLU A 10 -17.85 42.35 13.77
C GLU A 10 -17.47 43.27 12.60
N GLN A 11 -16.69 44.33 12.84
CA GLN A 11 -16.23 45.21 11.76
C GLN A 11 -15.30 44.52 10.77
N ALA A 12 -14.48 43.57 11.22
CA ALA A 12 -13.60 42.79 10.34
C ALA A 12 -14.40 41.84 9.44
N LEU A 13 -15.43 41.18 9.99
CA LEU A 13 -16.33 40.28 9.27
C LEU A 13 -17.17 41.03 8.22
N ALA A 14 -17.69 42.21 8.57
CA ALA A 14 -18.45 43.05 7.65
C ALA A 14 -17.61 43.61 6.48
N ARG A 15 -16.28 43.69 6.64
CA ARG A 15 -15.35 44.05 5.55
C ARG A 15 -15.07 42.89 4.61
N LEU A 16 -14.94 41.66 5.14
CA LEU A 16 -14.70 40.45 4.37
C LEU A 16 -15.92 40.05 3.52
N GLN A 17 -17.13 40.21 4.06
CA GLN A 17 -18.39 39.92 3.34
C GLN A 17 -18.64 40.84 2.13
N ARG A 18 -18.04 42.03 2.09
CA ARG A 18 -18.18 42.95 0.95
C ARG A 18 -17.23 42.65 -0.20
N GLN A 19 -16.23 41.79 0.00
CA GLN A 19 -15.18 41.58 -1.00
C GLN A 19 -15.42 40.38 -1.93
N ARG A 20 -16.33 39.44 -1.62
CA ARG A 20 -16.76 38.36 -2.55
C ARG A 20 -18.18 37.86 -2.22
N PRO A 21 -19.06 37.59 -3.21
CA PRO A 21 -20.31 36.89 -2.96
C PRO A 21 -20.01 35.43 -2.58
N LEU A 22 -20.78 34.87 -1.63
CA LEU A 22 -20.76 33.46 -1.25
C LEU A 22 -21.79 32.71 -2.10
N ASP A 23 -21.34 32.08 -3.17
CA ASP A 23 -22.06 31.07 -3.92
C ASP A 23 -21.57 29.66 -3.54
N GLU A 24 -22.50 28.90 -2.95
CA GLU A 24 -22.50 27.46 -2.65
C GLU A 24 -21.22 26.83 -2.03
N ALA A 25 -21.37 26.44 -0.75
CA ALA A 25 -20.40 25.86 0.19
C ALA A 25 -19.64 26.89 1.04
N GLY A 26 -20.06 27.00 2.30
CA GLY A 26 -19.55 27.94 3.31
C GLY A 26 -18.13 27.62 3.80
N LEU A 27 -17.14 27.84 2.94
CA LEU A 27 -15.72 27.67 3.25
C LEU A 27 -15.12 29.00 3.71
N VAL A 28 -14.70 29.06 4.98
CA VAL A 28 -13.91 30.18 5.50
C VAL A 28 -12.45 29.75 5.53
N PHE A 29 -11.61 30.43 4.74
CA PHE A 29 -10.17 30.16 4.68
C PHE A 29 -9.43 30.91 5.80
N TYR A 30 -8.67 30.18 6.62
CA TYR A 30 -7.74 30.76 7.60
C TYR A 30 -6.30 30.60 7.12
N ALA A 31 -5.49 31.66 7.27
CA ALA A 31 -4.04 31.61 7.09
C ALA A 31 -3.39 31.28 8.44
N LEU A 32 -3.05 30.00 8.65
CA LEU A 32 -2.17 29.54 9.73
C LEU A 32 -0.91 29.01 9.06
N GLY A 33 0.13 29.85 8.95
CA GLY A 33 1.47 29.45 8.49
C GLY A 33 1.53 28.70 7.14
N ALA A 34 1.85 29.41 6.05
CA ALA A 34 2.23 28.88 4.73
C ALA A 34 1.32 27.84 4.01
N GLN A 35 0.23 27.34 4.58
CA GLN A 35 -0.74 26.47 3.89
C GLN A 35 -2.19 26.92 4.13
N LEU A 36 -2.96 27.03 3.05
CA LEU A 36 -4.40 27.29 3.06
C LEU A 36 -5.13 25.97 3.33
N VAL A 37 -5.86 25.89 4.44
CA VAL A 37 -6.73 24.76 4.78
C VAL A 37 -8.19 25.20 4.70
N ALA A 38 -8.98 24.46 3.93
CA ALA A 38 -10.43 24.59 3.84
C ALA A 38 -11.09 23.97 5.08
N VAL A 39 -11.94 24.72 5.78
CA VAL A 39 -12.63 24.26 7.00
C VAL A 39 -14.13 24.49 6.87
N ASP A 40 -14.92 23.44 7.07
CA ASP A 40 -16.37 23.56 7.21
C ASP A 40 -16.69 24.02 8.63
N VAL A 41 -17.51 25.05 8.76
CA VAL A 41 -17.86 25.66 10.04
C VAL A 41 -19.37 25.53 10.26
N GLU A 42 -19.77 24.71 11.23
CA GLU A 42 -21.16 24.58 11.65
C GLU A 42 -21.41 25.45 12.89
N ILE A 43 -22.39 26.37 12.81
CA ILE A 43 -22.75 27.26 13.93
C ILE A 43 -23.86 26.58 14.74
N VAL A 44 -23.51 26.04 15.91
CA VAL A 44 -24.50 25.49 16.85
C VAL A 44 -24.82 26.53 17.93
N VAL A 45 -26.05 27.05 17.93
CA VAL A 45 -26.57 27.91 19.00
C VAL A 45 -27.34 27.04 19.98
N ALA A 46 -26.77 26.78 21.17
CA ALA A 46 -27.45 26.02 22.22
C ALA A 46 -28.20 26.96 23.18
N GLU A 47 -29.53 26.95 23.14
CA GLU A 47 -30.34 27.44 24.27
C GLU A 47 -30.33 26.38 25.38
N LYS A 48 -29.80 26.72 26.57
CA LYS A 48 -29.84 25.82 27.73
C LYS A 48 -31.30 25.63 28.18
N ALA A 49 -31.82 24.42 28.01
CA ALA A 49 -33.07 23.97 28.61
C ALA A 49 -33.02 24.08 30.14
N LEU A 50 -34.04 24.74 30.71
CA LEU A 50 -34.31 24.85 32.14
C LEU A 50 -34.67 23.47 32.72
N VAL A 51 -33.93 23.03 33.73
CA VAL A 51 -34.32 21.90 34.60
C VAL A 51 -35.19 22.45 35.73
N PRO A 52 -36.42 21.94 35.97
CA PRO A 52 -37.24 22.41 37.09
C PRO A 52 -37.06 21.52 38.32
N ARG A 53 -36.72 22.11 39.48
CA ARG A 53 -37.26 21.69 40.79
C ARG A 53 -37.06 22.75 41.89
N ARG A 54 -38.15 22.93 42.67
CA ARG A 54 -38.44 23.89 43.76
C ARG A 54 -37.40 23.78 44.90
N VAL A 55 -37.08 24.81 45.71
CA VAL A 55 -37.91 25.47 46.75
C VAL A 55 -37.24 26.79 47.21
N GLY A 56 -38.04 27.85 47.45
CA GLY A 56 -37.81 28.81 48.56
C GLY A 56 -37.06 30.14 48.33
N HIS A 57 -37.81 31.24 48.46
CA HIS A 57 -37.41 32.62 48.88
C HIS A 57 -36.82 33.64 47.86
N ARG A 58 -37.63 34.71 47.64
CA ARG A 58 -37.42 36.10 47.17
C ARG A 58 -36.62 36.39 45.88
N PRO A 59 -37.02 37.40 45.06
CA PRO A 59 -36.44 37.64 43.76
C PRO A 59 -35.11 38.41 43.88
N ALA A 60 -34.00 37.77 43.51
CA ALA A 60 -32.75 38.45 43.22
C ALA A 60 -32.66 38.73 41.71
N SER A 61 -32.27 39.96 41.37
CA SER A 61 -32.13 40.51 40.01
C SER A 61 -31.59 39.52 38.96
N LEU A 62 -32.35 39.32 37.88
CA LEU A 62 -31.92 38.62 36.67
C LEU A 62 -30.79 39.40 35.99
N ARG A 63 -29.54 39.04 36.25
CA ARG A 63 -28.41 39.44 35.39
C ARG A 63 -28.43 38.60 34.11
N ARG A 64 -28.54 39.26 32.95
CA ARG A 64 -28.34 38.64 31.63
C ARG A 64 -26.94 38.00 31.60
N ARG A 65 -26.86 36.68 31.48
CA ARG A 65 -25.59 35.98 31.21
C ARG A 65 -25.35 36.00 29.69
N PRO A 66 -24.12 36.29 29.24
CA PRO A 66 -23.82 36.25 27.80
C PRO A 66 -23.95 34.81 27.29
N LEU A 67 -24.58 34.66 26.11
CA LEU A 67 -24.60 33.43 25.35
C LEU A 67 -23.16 33.10 24.92
N CYS A 68 -22.64 31.96 25.36
CA CYS A 68 -21.38 31.43 24.86
C CYS A 68 -21.67 30.66 23.56
N VAL A 69 -21.20 31.18 22.44
CA VAL A 69 -21.19 30.46 21.16
C VAL A 69 -19.89 29.67 21.10
N TYR A 70 -19.99 28.34 21.01
CA TYR A 70 -18.84 27.47 20.80
C TYR A 70 -18.77 27.10 19.33
N TRP A 71 -17.58 27.19 18.75
CA TRP A 71 -17.31 26.68 17.41
C TRP A 71 -16.86 25.22 17.58
N VAL A 72 -17.68 24.28 17.11
CA VAL A 72 -17.26 22.88 17.03
C VAL A 72 -16.58 22.70 15.68
N VAL A 73 -15.25 22.59 15.69
CA VAL A 73 -14.49 22.21 14.50
C VAL A 73 -14.61 20.71 14.34
N SER A 74 -15.62 20.28 13.59
CA SER A 74 -15.76 18.87 13.19
C SER A 74 -14.72 18.59 12.11
N ARG A 75 -13.77 17.69 12.38
CA ARG A 75 -12.87 17.20 11.32
C ARG A 75 -13.73 16.57 10.22
N PRO A 76 -13.51 16.87 8.93
CA PRO A 76 -14.21 16.17 7.87
C PRO A 76 -13.98 14.68 8.05
N GLY A 77 -15.07 13.90 8.10
CA GLY A 77 -15.01 12.45 8.15
C GLY A 77 -14.24 11.91 6.94
N PRO A 78 -13.55 10.77 7.05
CA PRO A 78 -12.75 10.25 5.96
C PRO A 78 -13.65 10.04 4.74
N ARG A 79 -13.39 10.79 3.66
CA ARG A 79 -13.82 10.37 2.32
C ARG A 79 -13.30 8.94 2.16
N ARG A 80 -14.13 7.99 1.70
CA ARG A 80 -13.64 6.65 1.33
C ARG A 80 -12.65 6.83 0.18
N THR A 81 -11.39 7.07 0.53
CA THR A 81 -10.28 7.09 -0.41
C THR A 81 -10.16 5.67 -0.93
N VAL A 82 -10.16 5.51 -2.25
CA VAL A 82 -9.82 4.23 -2.87
C VAL A 82 -8.46 3.83 -2.31
N ARG A 83 -8.38 2.63 -1.71
CA ARG A 83 -7.13 2.16 -1.11
C ARG A 83 -6.05 2.15 -2.19
N ARG A 84 -4.85 2.62 -1.85
CA ARG A 84 -3.68 2.62 -2.72
C ARG A 84 -2.67 1.65 -2.12
N VAL A 85 -2.25 0.67 -2.91
CA VAL A 85 -1.39 -0.41 -2.44
C VAL A 85 -0.19 -0.53 -3.39
N ALA A 86 1.02 -0.44 -2.84
CA ALA A 86 2.22 -0.83 -3.57
C ALA A 86 2.33 -2.35 -3.53
N VAL A 87 2.47 -2.99 -4.69
CA VAL A 87 2.70 -4.44 -4.76
C VAL A 87 4.13 -4.66 -5.22
N LEU A 88 4.91 -5.41 -4.43
CA LEU A 88 6.24 -5.85 -4.84
C LEU A 88 6.08 -6.88 -5.97
N ALA A 89 6.31 -6.41 -7.19
CA ALA A 89 6.15 -7.14 -8.42
C ALA A 89 7.46 -7.84 -8.81
N SER A 90 7.36 -9.04 -9.39
CA SER A 90 8.54 -9.83 -9.76
C SER A 90 8.31 -10.68 -11.01
N GLY A 91 7.33 -10.37 -11.87
CA GLY A 91 6.99 -11.16 -13.07
C GLY A 91 6.55 -12.62 -12.85
N GLY A 92 6.64 -13.11 -11.61
CA GLY A 92 6.26 -14.45 -11.21
C GLY A 92 4.77 -14.59 -10.91
N LEU A 93 4.36 -15.85 -10.77
CA LEU A 93 2.97 -16.22 -10.57
C LEU A 93 2.34 -15.50 -9.37
N ASP A 94 2.99 -15.54 -8.21
CA ASP A 94 2.40 -15.07 -6.96
C ASP A 94 2.19 -13.56 -6.96
N SER A 95 3.20 -12.80 -7.38
CA SER A 95 3.10 -11.34 -7.45
C SER A 95 2.18 -10.88 -8.58
N GLY A 96 2.12 -11.60 -9.71
CA GLY A 96 1.14 -11.38 -10.77
C GLY A 96 -0.30 -11.57 -10.28
N VAL A 97 -0.58 -12.70 -9.61
CA VAL A 97 -1.89 -12.96 -8.99
C VAL A 97 -2.21 -11.91 -7.94
N LEU A 98 -1.24 -11.51 -7.11
CA LEU A 98 -1.44 -10.47 -6.09
C LEU A 98 -1.82 -9.12 -6.69
N ILE A 99 -1.20 -8.73 -7.81
CA ILE A 99 -1.56 -7.50 -8.52
C ILE A 99 -3.01 -7.57 -9.01
N ALA A 100 -3.39 -8.66 -9.68
CA ALA A 100 -4.72 -8.84 -10.24
C ALA A 100 -5.81 -8.88 -9.15
N ASP A 101 -5.54 -9.59 -8.04
CA ASP A 101 -6.49 -9.73 -6.93
C ASP A 101 -6.74 -8.37 -6.25
N ILE A 102 -5.67 -7.65 -5.86
CA ILE A 102 -5.80 -6.35 -5.18
C ILE A 102 -6.43 -5.31 -6.11
N ALA A 103 -6.19 -5.38 -7.43
CA ALA A 103 -6.79 -4.47 -8.41
C ALA A 103 -8.33 -4.54 -8.43
N GLY A 104 -8.94 -5.63 -7.97
CA GLY A 104 -10.39 -5.73 -7.81
C GLY A 104 -10.98 -4.78 -6.76
N GLU A 105 -10.18 -4.31 -5.79
CA GLU A 105 -10.67 -3.53 -4.65
C GLU A 105 -9.91 -2.21 -4.41
N ALA A 106 -8.73 -2.04 -5.02
CA ALA A 106 -7.81 -0.96 -4.73
C ALA A 106 -7.01 -0.53 -5.98
N LYS A 107 -6.46 0.69 -5.94
CA LYS A 107 -5.46 1.10 -6.93
C LYS A 107 -4.12 0.45 -6.59
N VAL A 108 -3.58 -0.31 -7.54
CA VAL A 108 -2.33 -1.05 -7.38
C VAL A 108 -1.19 -0.31 -8.06
N PHE A 109 -0.11 -0.10 -7.30
CA PHE A 109 1.15 0.44 -7.81
C PHE A 109 2.16 -0.71 -7.87
N PRO A 110 2.33 -1.37 -9.04
CA PRO A 110 3.31 -2.44 -9.17
C PRO A 110 4.72 -1.82 -9.13
N ILE A 111 5.52 -2.27 -8.16
CA ILE A 111 6.90 -1.84 -7.93
C ILE A 111 7.82 -3.02 -8.22
N TYR A 112 8.68 -2.86 -9.23
CA TYR A 112 9.75 -3.80 -9.53
C TYR A 112 11.07 -3.24 -9.00
N VAL A 113 11.89 -4.10 -8.39
CA VAL A 113 13.22 -3.71 -7.90
C VAL A 113 14.27 -4.43 -8.73
N GLU A 114 15.04 -3.65 -9.49
CA GLU A 114 16.11 -4.11 -10.37
C GLU A 114 17.34 -4.42 -9.52
N ALA A 115 17.55 -5.71 -9.25
CA ALA A 115 18.58 -6.21 -8.36
C ALA A 115 19.81 -6.75 -9.11
N GLY A 116 19.73 -6.87 -10.44
CA GLY A 116 20.77 -7.45 -11.28
C GLY A 116 20.86 -8.97 -11.11
N LEU A 117 19.71 -9.64 -10.98
CA LEU A 117 19.64 -11.11 -10.88
C LEU A 117 19.76 -11.75 -12.28
N ALA A 118 20.26 -12.97 -12.34
CA ALA A 118 20.58 -13.65 -13.60
C ALA A 118 19.37 -13.87 -14.53
N TRP A 119 18.15 -13.91 -13.99
CA TRP A 119 16.90 -14.07 -14.73
C TRP A 119 16.10 -12.77 -14.92
N GLU A 120 16.64 -11.63 -14.45
CA GLU A 120 15.94 -10.34 -14.35
C GLU A 120 15.36 -9.85 -15.69
N ASP A 121 16.10 -10.02 -16.79
CA ASP A 121 15.61 -9.63 -18.12
C ASP A 121 14.33 -10.38 -18.52
N GLY A 122 14.32 -11.69 -18.30
CA GLY A 122 13.14 -12.52 -18.54
C GLY A 122 12.00 -12.18 -17.58
N GLU A 123 12.33 -11.87 -16.34
CA GLU A 123 11.37 -11.51 -15.29
C GLU A 123 10.65 -10.20 -15.60
N LYS A 124 11.41 -9.17 -16.00
CA LYS A 124 10.89 -7.85 -16.41
C LYS A 124 10.01 -7.98 -17.65
N TYR A 125 10.43 -8.78 -18.63
CA TYR A 125 9.63 -9.05 -19.83
C TYR A 125 8.30 -9.72 -19.48
N ALA A 126 8.34 -10.81 -18.71
CA ALA A 126 7.15 -11.53 -18.28
C ALA A 126 6.20 -10.64 -17.47
N LEU A 127 6.74 -9.80 -16.58
CA LEU A 127 5.94 -8.83 -15.82
C LEU A 127 5.22 -7.85 -16.75
N ARG A 128 5.93 -7.26 -17.71
CA ARG A 128 5.34 -6.31 -18.66
C ARG A 128 4.20 -6.96 -19.44
N VAL A 129 4.46 -8.12 -20.05
CA VAL A 129 3.47 -8.86 -20.85
C VAL A 129 2.25 -9.27 -20.00
N PHE A 130 2.47 -9.73 -18.77
CA PHE A 130 1.38 -10.08 -17.86
C PHE A 130 0.53 -8.85 -17.51
N LEU A 131 1.15 -7.72 -17.15
CA LEU A 131 0.44 -6.47 -16.85
C LEU A 131 -0.38 -5.96 -18.04
N ASP A 132 0.20 -6.00 -19.24
CA ASP A 132 -0.49 -5.61 -20.46
C ASP A 132 -1.69 -6.54 -20.75
N ALA A 133 -1.56 -7.84 -20.46
CA ALA A 133 -2.63 -8.81 -20.62
C ALA A 133 -3.75 -8.68 -19.57
N LEU A 134 -3.44 -8.21 -18.35
CA LEU A 134 -4.47 -7.89 -17.34
C LEU A 134 -5.35 -6.73 -17.83
N ASN A 135 -4.74 -5.71 -18.44
CA ASN A 135 -5.42 -4.53 -18.97
C ASN A 135 -6.43 -3.90 -17.96
N ASP A 136 -6.05 -3.85 -16.69
CA ASP A 136 -6.90 -3.36 -15.61
C ASP A 136 -6.59 -1.89 -15.29
N THR A 137 -7.60 -1.02 -15.31
CA THR A 137 -7.48 0.42 -15.03
C THR A 137 -7.07 0.77 -13.60
N ASN A 138 -7.24 -0.15 -12.65
CA ASN A 138 -6.78 0.01 -11.27
C ASN A 138 -5.29 -0.26 -11.13
N VAL A 139 -4.68 -0.97 -12.08
CA VAL A 139 -3.23 -1.22 -12.12
C VAL A 139 -2.52 -0.02 -12.73
N GLN A 140 -1.73 0.65 -11.93
CA GLN A 140 -0.94 1.82 -12.34
C GLN A 140 0.29 1.39 -13.15
N PRO A 141 0.92 2.32 -13.91
CA PRO A 141 2.15 2.02 -14.63
C PRO A 141 3.23 1.41 -13.74
N LEU A 142 3.93 0.41 -14.26
CA LEU A 142 5.06 -0.24 -13.59
C LEU A 142 6.12 0.78 -13.19
N THR A 143 6.44 0.81 -11.91
CA THR A 143 7.56 1.59 -11.36
C THR A 143 8.76 0.69 -11.16
N SER A 144 9.92 1.06 -11.71
CA SER A 144 11.20 0.40 -11.49
C SER A 144 12.04 1.17 -10.49
N LEU A 145 12.64 0.47 -9.53
CA LEU A 145 13.62 1.00 -8.57
C LEU A 145 14.92 0.21 -8.70
N GLU A 146 16.06 0.90 -8.81
CA GLU A 146 17.36 0.23 -8.91
C GLU A 146 17.93 -0.08 -7.52
N LEU A 147 18.32 -1.33 -7.27
CA LEU A 147 19.04 -1.74 -6.08
C LEU A 147 20.04 -2.86 -6.43
N PRO A 148 21.15 -2.57 -7.15
CA PRO A 148 22.05 -3.60 -7.62
C PRO A 148 22.68 -4.41 -6.47
N LEU A 149 22.42 -5.72 -6.43
CA LEU A 149 22.85 -6.59 -5.33
C LEU A 149 24.13 -7.38 -5.60
N ARG A 150 24.69 -7.30 -6.82
CA ARG A 150 25.87 -8.06 -7.21
C ARG A 150 27.07 -7.85 -6.29
N ARG A 151 27.28 -6.64 -5.77
CA ARG A 151 28.36 -6.33 -4.82
C ARG A 151 28.14 -6.96 -3.44
N LEU A 152 26.89 -7.19 -3.06
CA LEU A 152 26.52 -7.79 -1.78
C LEU A 152 26.54 -9.32 -1.84
N TYR A 153 25.98 -9.90 -2.92
CA TYR A 153 25.89 -11.35 -3.08
C TYR A 153 27.10 -11.98 -3.79
N GLY A 154 27.96 -11.19 -4.44
CA GLY A 154 29.17 -11.69 -5.10
C GLY A 154 28.86 -12.65 -6.23
N GLU A 155 29.60 -13.77 -6.29
CA GLU A 155 29.48 -14.83 -7.30
C GLU A 155 28.41 -15.88 -6.92
N HIS A 156 27.29 -15.44 -6.36
CA HIS A 156 26.16 -16.29 -6.02
C HIS A 156 25.41 -16.74 -7.29
N TRP A 157 24.80 -17.93 -7.28
CA TRP A 157 24.07 -18.46 -8.45
C TRP A 157 22.97 -17.51 -8.96
N SER A 158 22.41 -16.69 -8.06
CA SER A 158 21.38 -15.72 -8.41
C SER A 158 21.89 -14.47 -9.13
N THR A 159 23.19 -14.17 -9.06
CA THR A 159 23.81 -13.04 -9.74
C THR A 159 24.59 -13.47 -10.98
N THR A 160 25.09 -14.71 -11.00
CA THR A 160 25.90 -15.25 -12.11
C THR A 160 25.08 -16.09 -13.08
N GLY A 161 24.02 -16.75 -12.59
CA GLY A 161 23.31 -17.79 -13.34
C GLY A 161 24.06 -19.13 -13.39
N GLU A 162 25.20 -19.24 -12.69
CA GLU A 162 26.03 -20.44 -12.62
C GLU A 162 25.72 -21.24 -11.36
N GLY A 163 25.59 -22.56 -11.47
CA GLY A 163 25.28 -23.42 -10.32
C GLY A 163 23.87 -23.20 -9.75
N VAL A 164 22.90 -22.84 -10.59
CA VAL A 164 21.49 -22.67 -10.19
C VAL A 164 20.95 -23.97 -9.58
N PRO A 165 20.25 -23.91 -8.43
CA PRO A 165 19.67 -25.09 -7.78
C PRO A 165 18.81 -25.92 -8.75
N ASP A 166 19.19 -27.19 -8.89
CA ASP A 166 18.54 -28.13 -9.80
C ASP A 166 17.13 -28.54 -9.35
N TYR A 167 16.49 -29.39 -10.14
CA TYR A 167 15.14 -29.88 -9.90
C TYR A 167 14.98 -30.56 -8.54
N GLY A 168 16.00 -31.26 -8.06
CA GLY A 168 15.98 -32.03 -6.80
C GLY A 168 16.37 -31.20 -5.58
N ALA A 169 16.92 -30.00 -5.76
CA ALA A 169 17.41 -29.18 -4.68
C ALA A 169 16.29 -28.85 -3.65
N PRO A 170 16.62 -28.80 -2.35
CA PRO A 170 15.67 -28.40 -1.31
C PRO A 170 15.39 -26.90 -1.36
N ASP A 171 14.26 -26.46 -0.82
CA ASP A 171 13.84 -25.05 -0.88
C ASP A 171 14.77 -24.12 -0.08
N SER A 172 15.55 -24.65 0.86
CA SER A 172 16.61 -23.88 1.52
C SER A 172 17.76 -23.48 0.58
N ALA A 173 17.95 -24.21 -0.53
CA ALA A 173 19.01 -23.90 -1.51
C ALA A 173 18.69 -22.66 -2.36
N VAL A 174 17.42 -22.24 -2.41
CA VAL A 174 16.96 -21.06 -3.14
C VAL A 174 16.82 -19.82 -2.25
N TYR A 175 17.35 -19.87 -1.03
CA TYR A 175 17.33 -18.75 -0.10
C TYR A 175 18.26 -17.62 -0.55
N LEU A 176 17.78 -16.38 -0.49
CA LEU A 176 18.57 -15.17 -0.65
C LEU A 176 18.57 -14.39 0.67
N PRO A 177 19.67 -14.43 1.45
CA PRO A 177 19.73 -13.76 2.73
C PRO A 177 19.35 -12.28 2.67
N GLY A 178 18.34 -11.90 3.47
CA GLY A 178 17.90 -10.51 3.62
C GLY A 178 17.23 -9.90 2.39
N ARG A 179 16.81 -10.70 1.40
CA ARG A 179 16.18 -10.19 0.18
C ARG A 179 14.96 -9.34 0.50
N ASN A 180 14.03 -9.82 1.34
CA ASN A 180 12.81 -9.05 1.63
C ASN A 180 13.12 -7.80 2.45
N VAL A 181 14.15 -7.81 3.29
CA VAL A 181 14.62 -6.59 4.00
C VAL A 181 14.95 -5.51 2.98
N LEU A 182 15.73 -5.85 1.96
CA LEU A 182 16.16 -4.92 0.91
C LEU A 182 14.99 -4.45 0.04
N LEU A 183 14.17 -5.38 -0.46
CA LEU A 183 13.04 -5.08 -1.35
C LEU A 183 11.97 -4.23 -0.67
N ILE A 184 11.58 -4.57 0.56
CA ILE A 184 10.58 -3.82 1.31
C ILE A 184 11.14 -2.45 1.70
N GLY A 185 12.40 -2.37 2.13
CA GLY A 185 13.02 -1.12 2.54
C GLY A 185 13.04 -0.06 1.44
N VAL A 186 13.51 -0.41 0.23
CA VAL A 186 13.52 0.53 -0.91
C VAL A 186 12.11 0.91 -1.35
N THR A 187 11.19 -0.04 -1.34
CA THR A 187 9.77 0.20 -1.68
C THR A 187 9.09 1.11 -0.67
N ALA A 188 9.41 0.99 0.61
CA ALA A 188 8.85 1.82 1.67
C ALA A 188 9.26 3.30 1.55
N VAL A 189 10.52 3.56 1.19
CA VAL A 189 10.98 4.94 0.89
C VAL A 189 10.17 5.52 -0.27
N TRP A 190 9.99 4.74 -1.34
CA TRP A 190 9.15 5.16 -2.46
C TRP A 190 7.69 5.41 -2.02
N CYS A 191 7.11 4.51 -1.24
CA CYS A 191 5.74 4.64 -0.73
C CYS A 191 5.54 5.93 0.09
N ALA A 192 6.50 6.27 0.97
CA ALA A 192 6.45 7.50 1.75
C ALA A 192 6.50 8.77 0.90
N LEU A 193 7.28 8.76 -0.20
CA LEU A 193 7.34 9.89 -1.15
C LEU A 193 6.07 10.04 -2.00
N HIS A 194 5.27 8.98 -2.12
CA HIS A 194 4.09 8.91 -2.99
C HIS A 194 2.75 8.82 -2.24
N ASP A 195 2.77 8.99 -0.91
CA ASP A 195 1.60 8.91 -0.02
C ASP A 195 0.83 7.59 -0.18
N ILE A 196 1.57 6.47 -0.09
CA ILE A 196 1.04 5.11 -0.13
C ILE A 196 1.39 4.44 1.19
N GLY A 197 0.40 3.91 1.89
CA GLY A 197 0.58 3.39 3.25
C GLY A 197 0.68 1.87 3.36
N MET A 198 0.54 1.14 2.24
CA MET A 198 0.50 -0.33 2.25
C MET A 198 1.41 -0.91 1.18
N ILE A 199 2.24 -1.87 1.59
CA ILE A 199 3.10 -2.69 0.73
C ILE A 199 2.62 -4.13 0.83
N ALA A 200 2.22 -4.72 -0.29
CA ALA A 200 1.83 -6.12 -0.37
C ALA A 200 2.91 -6.96 -1.04
N ILE A 201 3.21 -8.13 -0.47
CA ILE A 201 4.16 -9.10 -1.00
C ILE A 201 3.49 -10.45 -1.25
N GLY A 202 3.88 -11.12 -2.34
CA GLY A 202 3.34 -12.43 -2.74
C GLY A 202 3.94 -13.61 -1.96
N SER A 203 4.15 -13.49 -0.65
CA SER A 203 4.68 -14.60 0.15
C SER A 203 3.59 -15.61 0.50
N LEU A 204 3.92 -16.90 0.40
CA LEU A 204 3.04 -18.05 0.66
C LEU A 204 3.42 -18.79 1.95
N ASP A 205 2.59 -19.74 2.36
CA ASP A 205 2.76 -20.54 3.58
C ASP A 205 4.06 -21.37 3.58
N ALA A 206 4.42 -21.93 2.42
CA ALA A 206 5.62 -22.75 2.27
C ALA A 206 6.94 -21.96 2.38
N ASN A 207 6.91 -20.62 2.50
CA ASN A 207 8.12 -19.83 2.61
C ASN A 207 8.78 -20.02 3.99
N PRO A 208 9.95 -20.67 4.07
CA PRO A 208 10.56 -21.01 5.36
C PRO A 208 11.45 -19.88 5.91
N PHE A 209 11.54 -18.74 5.21
CA PHE A 209 12.55 -17.72 5.49
C PHE A 209 12.12 -16.72 6.56
N PRO A 210 13.04 -16.29 7.44
CA PRO A 210 12.72 -15.43 8.57
C PRO A 210 12.19 -14.05 8.13
N ASP A 211 12.63 -13.55 6.98
CA ASP A 211 12.24 -12.27 6.38
C ASP A 211 10.90 -12.34 5.60
N ALA A 212 10.10 -13.38 5.84
CA ALA A 212 8.75 -13.54 5.28
C ALA A 212 7.69 -13.87 6.35
N THR A 213 8.10 -13.97 7.62
CA THR A 213 7.19 -14.34 8.72
C THR A 213 6.25 -13.19 9.09
N PRO A 214 5.05 -13.47 9.63
CA PRO A 214 4.14 -12.41 10.07
C PRO A 214 4.76 -11.44 11.09
N SER A 215 5.56 -11.96 12.03
CA SER A 215 6.24 -11.12 13.03
C SER A 215 7.30 -10.20 12.42
N PHE A 216 8.01 -10.68 11.39
CA PHE A 216 8.92 -9.84 10.62
C PHE A 216 8.17 -8.73 9.89
N LEU A 217 7.13 -9.06 9.12
CA LEU A 217 6.39 -8.06 8.32
C LEU A 217 5.76 -6.98 9.20
N GLU A 218 5.12 -7.38 10.29
CA GLU A 218 4.51 -6.47 11.26
C GLU A 218 5.56 -5.61 11.98
N GLY A 219 6.66 -6.23 12.41
CA GLY A 219 7.77 -5.53 13.08
C GLY A 219 8.47 -4.53 12.16
N TYR A 220 8.73 -4.93 10.91
CA TYR A 220 9.43 -4.10 9.95
C TYR A 220 8.57 -2.94 9.45
N GLY A 221 7.27 -3.17 9.19
CA GLY A 221 6.32 -2.10 8.87
C GLY A 221 6.27 -1.02 9.97
N ARG A 222 6.21 -1.42 11.25
CA ARG A 222 6.29 -0.47 12.37
C ARG A 222 7.61 0.31 12.43
N LEU A 223 8.73 -0.35 12.19
CA LEU A 223 10.04 0.30 12.18
C LEU A 223 10.12 1.32 11.04
N LEU A 224 9.74 0.92 9.83
CA LEU A 224 9.69 1.78 8.64
C LEU A 224 8.77 2.98 8.88
N SER A 225 7.61 2.74 9.49
CA SER A 225 6.66 3.82 9.79
C SER A 225 7.26 4.93 10.64
N ARG A 226 8.03 4.53 11.67
CA ARG A 226 8.73 5.47 12.55
C ARG A 226 9.90 6.17 11.84
N ALA A 227 10.68 5.41 11.08
CA ALA A 227 11.87 5.91 10.41
C ALA A 227 11.55 6.90 9.28
N LEU A 228 10.43 6.70 8.58
CA LEU A 228 10.00 7.50 7.43
C LEU A 228 8.97 8.59 7.81
N ALA A 229 8.53 8.62 9.06
CA ALA A 229 7.44 9.50 9.52
C ALA A 229 6.17 9.41 8.65
N HIS A 230 5.87 8.21 8.16
CA HIS A 230 4.75 7.90 7.27
C HIS A 230 4.21 6.52 7.62
N GLU A 231 2.89 6.34 7.73
CA GLU A 231 2.31 5.05 8.10
C GLU A 231 2.57 4.01 7.00
N ILE A 232 3.27 2.92 7.32
CA ILE A 232 3.60 1.81 6.42
C ILE A 232 3.16 0.50 7.06
N GLU A 233 2.20 -0.16 6.41
CA GLU A 233 1.81 -1.54 6.65
C GLU A 233 2.45 -2.45 5.59
N VAL A 234 3.04 -3.58 6.03
CA VAL A 234 3.57 -4.60 5.12
C VAL A 234 2.73 -5.86 5.29
N VAL A 235 2.10 -6.31 4.21
CA VAL A 235 1.16 -7.43 4.23
C VAL A 235 1.58 -8.55 3.28
N ALA A 236 1.31 -9.79 3.68
CA ALA A 236 1.41 -10.97 2.82
C ALA A 236 0.05 -11.69 2.81
N PRO A 237 -0.90 -11.25 1.95
CA PRO A 237 -2.28 -11.75 1.99
C PRO A 237 -2.41 -13.27 1.82
N TYR A 238 -1.42 -13.88 1.16
CA TYR A 238 -1.40 -15.30 0.84
C TYR A 238 -0.53 -16.13 1.79
N GLY A 239 -0.06 -15.58 2.91
CA GLY A 239 0.87 -16.24 3.82
C GLY A 239 0.36 -17.52 4.52
N ARG A 240 -0.87 -17.96 4.24
CA ARG A 240 -1.47 -19.22 4.70
C ARG A 240 -1.95 -20.11 3.55
N LEU A 241 -1.66 -19.73 2.30
CA LEU A 241 -2.09 -20.46 1.12
C LEU A 241 -0.94 -21.30 0.57
N GLN A 242 -1.29 -22.48 0.07
CA GLN A 242 -0.39 -23.23 -0.79
C GLN A 242 -0.43 -22.68 -2.22
N LYS A 243 0.64 -22.91 -2.98
CA LYS A 243 0.71 -22.49 -4.39
C LYS A 243 -0.44 -23.06 -5.22
N SER A 244 -0.81 -24.31 -4.98
CA SER A 244 -1.93 -24.97 -5.65
C SER A 244 -3.27 -24.30 -5.36
N ASP A 245 -3.48 -23.81 -4.14
CA ASP A 245 -4.70 -23.05 -3.80
C ASP A 245 -4.76 -21.75 -4.59
N LEU A 246 -3.63 -21.06 -4.69
CA LEU A 246 -3.53 -19.81 -5.45
C LEU A 246 -3.81 -20.07 -6.94
N ILE A 247 -3.21 -21.10 -7.53
CA ILE A 247 -3.44 -21.49 -8.92
C ILE A 247 -4.91 -21.85 -9.15
N ALA A 248 -5.51 -22.67 -8.28
CA ALA A 248 -6.90 -23.08 -8.42
C ALA A 248 -7.87 -21.89 -8.33
N ARG A 249 -7.64 -20.97 -7.38
CA ARG A 249 -8.49 -19.77 -7.20
C ARG A 249 -8.41 -18.80 -8.37
N PHE A 250 -7.24 -18.67 -8.97
CA PHE A 250 -6.96 -17.66 -10.01
C PHE A 250 -6.66 -18.28 -11.37
N ALA A 251 -7.20 -19.47 -11.65
CA ALA A 251 -6.96 -20.21 -12.89
C ALA A 251 -7.41 -19.46 -14.17
N ALA A 252 -8.31 -18.48 -14.04
CA ALA A 252 -8.77 -17.65 -15.13
C ALA A 252 -7.73 -16.59 -15.58
N LEU A 253 -6.77 -16.25 -14.72
CA LEU A 253 -5.70 -15.31 -15.06
C LEU A 253 -4.74 -15.94 -16.08
N PRO A 254 -4.03 -15.14 -16.90
CA PRO A 254 -3.08 -15.65 -17.88
C PRO A 254 -1.76 -16.09 -17.21
N LEU A 255 -1.82 -17.07 -16.30
CA LEU A 255 -0.69 -17.51 -15.46
C LEU A 255 0.50 -18.02 -16.28
N HIS A 256 0.28 -18.48 -17.50
CA HIS A 256 1.32 -18.93 -18.45
C HIS A 256 2.25 -17.81 -18.92
N LEU A 257 1.84 -16.54 -18.80
CA LEU A 257 2.66 -15.36 -19.12
C LEU A 257 3.66 -15.01 -18.00
N THR A 258 3.53 -15.62 -16.83
CA THR A 258 4.41 -15.36 -15.68
C THR A 258 5.69 -16.20 -15.73
N LEU A 259 6.79 -15.66 -15.21
CA LEU A 259 8.08 -16.35 -15.14
C LEU A 259 8.45 -16.71 -13.69
N THR A 260 8.55 -18.01 -13.42
CA THR A 260 8.96 -18.55 -12.10
C THR A 260 10.37 -19.15 -12.14
N CYS A 261 10.90 -19.39 -13.34
CA CYS A 261 12.18 -20.06 -13.54
C CYS A 261 13.36 -19.20 -13.10
N MET A 262 14.34 -19.82 -12.43
CA MET A 262 15.59 -19.17 -12.00
C MET A 262 16.71 -19.25 -13.05
N ALA A 263 16.49 -19.95 -14.16
CA ALA A 263 17.45 -20.12 -15.24
C ALA A 263 16.73 -20.18 -16.60
N PRO A 264 15.90 -19.18 -16.95
CA PRO A 264 15.14 -19.22 -18.20
C PRO A 264 16.06 -19.32 -19.42
N ARG A 265 15.60 -20.04 -20.44
CA ARG A 265 16.28 -20.16 -21.74
C ARG A 265 15.38 -19.58 -22.81
N GLU A 266 15.84 -18.55 -23.52
CA GLU A 266 15.07 -17.90 -24.60
C GLU A 266 13.64 -17.49 -24.17
N GLY A 267 13.51 -16.97 -22.94
CA GLY A 267 12.22 -16.56 -22.37
C GLY A 267 11.32 -17.71 -21.88
N LYS A 268 11.75 -18.97 -21.98
CA LYS A 268 11.02 -20.15 -21.51
C LYS A 268 11.57 -20.66 -20.18
N HIS A 269 10.72 -21.34 -19.41
CA HIS A 269 11.15 -22.01 -18.18
C HIS A 269 12.07 -23.19 -18.52
N CYS A 270 13.18 -23.36 -17.80
CA CYS A 270 14.13 -24.43 -18.09
C CYS A 270 13.63 -25.86 -17.82
N GLY A 271 12.48 -26.00 -17.14
CA GLY A 271 11.92 -27.29 -16.72
C GLY A 271 12.72 -28.07 -15.67
N ALA A 272 13.93 -27.62 -15.32
CA ALA A 272 14.92 -28.42 -14.59
C ALA A 272 15.48 -27.78 -13.31
N CYS A 273 14.98 -26.61 -12.89
CA CYS A 273 15.37 -25.98 -11.61
C CYS A 273 14.31 -26.21 -10.53
N ASN A 274 14.69 -26.05 -9.26
CA ASN A 274 13.78 -26.21 -8.11
C ASN A 274 12.46 -25.43 -8.27
N LYS A 275 12.51 -24.19 -8.75
CA LYS A 275 11.30 -23.37 -8.97
C LYS A 275 10.43 -23.82 -10.14
N CYS A 276 11.01 -24.47 -11.15
CA CYS A 276 10.22 -25.14 -12.19
C CYS A 276 9.47 -26.35 -11.63
N ARG A 277 10.13 -27.17 -10.78
CA ARG A 277 9.49 -28.29 -10.07
C ARG A 277 8.30 -27.80 -9.26
N GLU A 278 8.53 -26.83 -8.37
CA GLU A 278 7.48 -26.28 -7.50
C GLU A 278 6.26 -25.81 -8.31
N ARG A 279 6.49 -25.14 -9.45
CA ARG A 279 5.43 -24.69 -10.35
C ARG A 279 4.65 -25.88 -10.93
N GLN A 280 5.35 -26.84 -11.55
CA GLN A 280 4.72 -28.00 -12.20
C GLN A 280 3.90 -28.83 -11.19
N GLU A 281 4.46 -29.06 -10.01
CA GLU A 281 3.77 -29.77 -8.94
C GLU A 281 2.54 -29.01 -8.45
N ALA A 282 2.62 -27.68 -8.31
CA ALA A 282 1.52 -26.86 -7.88
C ALA A 282 0.36 -26.84 -8.90
N PHE A 283 0.64 -26.73 -10.21
CA PHE A 283 -0.40 -26.86 -11.24
C PHE A 283 -1.04 -28.24 -11.23
N ARG A 284 -0.24 -29.30 -11.13
CA ARG A 284 -0.75 -30.68 -11.01
C ARG A 284 -1.64 -30.85 -9.79
N HIS A 285 -1.24 -30.34 -8.63
CA HIS A 285 -2.03 -30.40 -7.40
C HIS A 285 -3.29 -29.53 -7.46
N ALA A 286 -3.26 -28.42 -8.17
CA ALA A 286 -4.43 -27.57 -8.39
C ALA A 286 -5.46 -28.19 -9.34
N GLY A 287 -5.10 -29.23 -10.09
CA GLY A 287 -5.95 -29.78 -11.15
C GLY A 287 -6.14 -28.82 -12.32
N VAL A 288 -5.21 -27.87 -12.51
CA VAL A 288 -5.23 -26.87 -13.56
C VAL A 288 -4.14 -27.21 -14.59
N GLU A 289 -4.48 -27.15 -15.87
CA GLU A 289 -3.52 -27.35 -16.96
C GLU A 289 -2.39 -26.30 -16.88
N ASP A 290 -1.14 -26.77 -16.79
CA ASP A 290 0.02 -25.89 -16.87
C ASP A 290 0.33 -25.57 -18.33
N ARG A 291 -0.03 -24.35 -18.75
CA ARG A 291 0.23 -23.84 -20.11
C ARG A 291 1.59 -23.14 -20.24
N THR A 292 2.45 -23.21 -19.22
CA THR A 292 3.79 -22.65 -19.28
C THR A 292 4.63 -23.33 -20.35
N GLN A 293 5.40 -22.53 -21.09
CA GLN A 293 6.37 -23.05 -22.06
C GLN A 293 7.66 -23.44 -21.34
N TYR A 294 8.06 -24.70 -21.52
CA TYR A 294 9.30 -25.25 -21.01
C TYR A 294 10.29 -25.51 -22.16
N ALA A 295 11.59 -25.36 -21.88
CA ALA A 295 12.70 -25.51 -22.83
C ALA A 295 13.36 -26.88 -22.77
#